data_AF-A0A4Q5WLJ9-F1
#
_entry.id   AF-A0A4Q5WLJ9-F1
#
_cell.length_a   1.000
_cell.length_b   1.000
_cell.length_c   1.000
_cell.angle_alpha   90.00
_cell.angle_beta   90.00
_cell.angle_gamma   90.00
#
_symmetry.space_group_name_H-M   'P 1'
#
loop_
_entity.id
_entity.type
_entity.pdbx_description
1 polymer ?
#
loop_
_entity_poly.entity_id
_entity_poly.type
_entity_poly.pdbx_seq_one_letter_code
_entity_poly.pdbx_strand_id
1 'polypeptide(L)'
;PSWPSEGSKRAQAEGRPKQVQETWGVFPDIMCAGKDSTFGFLEGVIDEVLALFPEKYIHMGGDEAPKSNWKRCPRCQARMKAEGLKDEHELQSYFMRRLEKYINARGRTMMGWDEILEGGLAPNAVVMSWQGERGGIEAAKQQHYAVMTPQKPLYFDHTQTKTEDSLVWGGFNPLDSVYAYEPIPRVLDSASAKYILGAQANLWAEYVTNPGKVEYMIFPRMSALSEVLWSPKEARNWESFRTRLLTQFRRYERWGASYSKAFYDLRSTLAPGTGTARLHWILKRVNGGGTIVYEGGGAVYNTGLDSVVVPITREGTYRAFTTNGGVAGLPVKQNGKPAALPPARSVPQIRPSNNPVSMTFRFSKATGKKVTLAGTPSRNYPGQGAFSLVNGIWSAKGLSYPDWLGFLGGDIDATIDLGAQEAISTVRVHNIVQEGSWVYAPEYVEVHVSDDGGNFRQVARSSAFTPDTLTMRFYNVTLPAGTRARFVRVFVKNYGLIPEGKPGGGTRSWVFADEILVD
;
A
#
# COMPACT_ATOMS: atom_id res chain seq x y z
N PRO A 1 -15.76 21.56 7.28
CA PRO A 1 -15.79 22.33 6.02
C PRO A 1 -17.24 22.53 5.55
N SER A 2 -17.77 23.75 5.70
CA SER A 2 -19.07 24.11 5.17
C SER A 2 -18.98 24.19 3.65
N TRP A 3 -19.56 23.19 3.03
CA TRP A 3 -19.71 23.09 1.59
C TRP A 3 -21.02 23.75 1.17
N PRO A 4 -21.02 24.61 0.13
CA PRO A 4 -19.90 25.17 -0.64
C PRO A 4 -19.23 26.40 0.03
N SER A 5 -18.04 26.83 -0.41
CA SER A 5 -17.40 28.07 0.07
C SER A 5 -18.27 29.31 -0.17
N GLU A 6 -18.01 30.38 0.57
CA GLU A 6 -18.71 31.67 0.40
C GLU A 6 -18.55 32.26 -1.01
N GLY A 7 -17.40 32.04 -1.66
CA GLY A 7 -17.18 32.46 -3.05
C GLY A 7 -18.09 31.69 -4.01
N SER A 8 -18.21 30.39 -3.82
CA SER A 8 -19.09 29.53 -4.62
C SER A 8 -20.57 29.81 -4.39
N LYS A 9 -20.98 30.13 -3.15
CA LYS A 9 -22.34 30.59 -2.84
C LYS A 9 -22.68 31.90 -3.56
N ARG A 10 -21.76 32.87 -3.55
CA ARG A 10 -21.94 34.16 -4.24
C ARG A 10 -22.06 33.96 -5.76
N ALA A 11 -21.18 33.17 -6.35
CA ALA A 11 -21.22 32.88 -7.79
C ALA A 11 -22.53 32.18 -8.24
N GLN A 12 -23.08 31.28 -7.42
CA GLN A 12 -24.38 30.67 -7.67
C GLN A 12 -25.52 31.69 -7.57
N ALA A 13 -25.49 32.58 -6.57
CA ALA A 13 -26.47 33.65 -6.41
C ALA A 13 -26.44 34.66 -7.58
N GLU A 14 -25.28 34.82 -8.22
CA GLU A 14 -25.08 35.62 -9.44
C GLU A 14 -25.44 34.87 -10.74
N GLY A 15 -26.06 33.68 -10.62
CA GLY A 15 -26.58 32.93 -11.76
C GLY A 15 -25.59 31.98 -12.44
N ARG A 16 -24.41 31.72 -11.86
CA ARG A 16 -23.51 30.67 -12.39
C ARG A 16 -24.08 29.27 -12.07
N PRO A 17 -24.43 28.46 -13.09
CA PRO A 17 -25.13 27.19 -12.89
C PRO A 17 -24.22 26.06 -12.37
N LYS A 18 -22.90 26.26 -12.38
CA LYS A 18 -21.88 25.28 -11.96
C LYS A 18 -20.81 26.00 -11.14
N GLN A 19 -20.30 25.33 -10.11
CA GLN A 19 -19.22 25.84 -9.25
C GLN A 19 -17.97 24.99 -9.44
N VAL A 20 -16.81 25.62 -9.22
CA VAL A 20 -15.53 24.91 -9.16
C VAL A 20 -15.57 23.96 -7.95
N GLN A 21 -15.08 22.74 -8.10
CA GLN A 21 -15.03 21.77 -7.02
C GLN A 21 -13.92 22.15 -6.02
N GLU A 22 -14.25 22.14 -4.74
CA GLU A 22 -13.35 22.44 -3.61
C GLU A 22 -12.93 21.14 -2.85
N THR A 23 -13.28 19.97 -3.41
CA THR A 23 -13.11 18.59 -2.89
C THR A 23 -12.44 17.79 -3.99
N TRP A 24 -11.93 16.63 -3.60
CA TRP A 24 -11.30 15.68 -4.47
C TRP A 24 -12.26 14.55 -4.85
N GLY A 25 -11.95 13.86 -5.95
CA GLY A 25 -12.67 12.69 -6.41
C GLY A 25 -13.28 12.87 -7.79
N VAL A 26 -14.16 11.93 -8.14
CA VAL A 26 -14.76 11.84 -9.47
C VAL A 26 -16.11 12.55 -9.50
N PHE A 27 -16.28 13.49 -10.43
CA PHE A 27 -17.48 14.30 -10.53
C PHE A 27 -18.34 13.88 -11.73
N PRO A 28 -19.67 13.68 -11.55
CA PRO A 28 -20.55 13.26 -12.63
C PRO A 28 -20.77 14.35 -13.69
N ASP A 29 -20.47 15.60 -13.35
CA ASP A 29 -20.66 16.76 -14.20
C ASP A 29 -19.51 16.94 -15.19
N ILE A 30 -19.63 16.25 -16.32
CA ILE A 30 -18.64 16.25 -17.41
C ILE A 30 -19.13 17.01 -18.67
N MET A 31 -18.20 17.26 -19.60
CA MET A 31 -18.48 17.89 -20.88
C MET A 31 -19.57 17.14 -21.66
N CYS A 32 -20.47 17.87 -22.31
CA CYS A 32 -21.61 17.26 -23.04
C CYS A 32 -21.19 16.86 -24.46
N ALA A 33 -20.98 15.56 -24.69
CA ALA A 33 -20.63 15.00 -25.99
C ALA A 33 -21.72 15.19 -27.09
N GLY A 34 -22.94 15.54 -26.69
CA GLY A 34 -24.06 15.80 -27.59
C GLY A 34 -24.12 17.21 -28.20
N LYS A 35 -23.23 18.14 -27.81
CA LYS A 35 -23.25 19.53 -28.29
C LYS A 35 -22.06 19.85 -29.18
N ASP A 36 -22.30 20.35 -30.39
CA ASP A 36 -21.20 20.82 -31.25
C ASP A 36 -20.45 22.02 -30.68
N SER A 37 -21.13 22.87 -29.90
CA SER A 37 -20.49 23.97 -29.17
C SER A 37 -19.43 23.50 -28.16
N THR A 38 -19.55 22.27 -27.63
CA THR A 38 -18.52 21.70 -26.75
C THR A 38 -17.24 21.42 -27.53
N PHE A 39 -17.35 20.89 -28.74
CA PHE A 39 -16.19 20.66 -29.60
C PHE A 39 -15.58 21.98 -30.07
N GLY A 40 -16.38 22.95 -30.51
CA GLY A 40 -15.85 24.26 -30.91
C GLY A 40 -15.09 24.99 -29.78
N PHE A 41 -15.55 24.85 -28.54
CA PHE A 41 -14.80 25.36 -27.37
C PHE A 41 -13.46 24.64 -27.18
N LEU A 42 -13.47 23.30 -27.17
CA LEU A 42 -12.25 22.50 -26.98
C LEU A 42 -11.24 22.71 -28.11
N GLU A 43 -11.72 22.80 -29.35
CA GLU A 43 -10.94 23.09 -30.54
C GLU A 43 -10.21 24.44 -30.42
N GLY A 44 -10.89 25.50 -29.95
CA GLY A 44 -10.26 26.79 -29.67
C GLY A 44 -9.22 26.74 -28.54
N VAL A 45 -9.53 26.04 -27.44
CA VAL A 45 -8.55 25.82 -26.34
C VAL A 45 -7.31 25.06 -26.84
N ILE A 46 -7.52 24.02 -27.65
CA ILE A 46 -6.43 23.24 -28.26
C ILE A 46 -5.57 24.15 -29.14
N ASP A 47 -6.16 25.02 -29.95
CA ASP A 47 -5.40 25.95 -30.79
C ASP A 47 -4.48 26.87 -29.97
N GLU A 48 -5.00 27.45 -28.88
CA GLU A 48 -4.20 28.30 -27.99
C GLU A 48 -3.08 27.53 -27.30
N VAL A 49 -3.35 26.31 -26.82
CA VAL A 49 -2.34 25.45 -26.19
C VAL A 49 -1.25 25.06 -27.21
N LEU A 50 -1.62 24.63 -28.41
CA LEU A 50 -0.67 24.21 -29.43
C LEU A 50 0.19 25.36 -29.99
N ALA A 51 -0.26 26.61 -29.85
CA ALA A 51 0.54 27.79 -30.15
C ALA A 51 1.66 28.02 -29.12
N LEU A 52 1.45 27.64 -27.87
CA LEU A 52 2.42 27.80 -26.77
C LEU A 52 3.38 26.60 -26.65
N PHE A 53 2.90 25.40 -26.94
CA PHE A 53 3.61 24.14 -26.71
C PHE A 53 3.95 23.45 -28.05
N PRO A 54 5.21 23.56 -28.54
CA PRO A 54 5.60 23.06 -29.85
C PRO A 54 5.81 21.54 -29.90
N GLU A 55 5.58 20.82 -28.80
CA GLU A 55 5.81 19.39 -28.66
C GLU A 55 4.93 18.56 -29.61
N LYS A 56 5.41 17.37 -29.96
CA LYS A 56 4.69 16.45 -30.86
C LYS A 56 3.42 15.90 -30.20
N TYR A 57 3.47 15.58 -28.91
CA TYR A 57 2.40 14.91 -28.19
C TYR A 57 1.63 15.89 -27.33
N ILE A 58 0.29 15.79 -27.34
CA ILE A 58 -0.61 16.54 -26.45
C ILE A 58 -1.49 15.56 -25.68
N HIS A 59 -1.52 15.69 -24.36
CA HIS A 59 -2.31 14.81 -23.49
C HIS A 59 -3.73 15.39 -23.31
N MET A 60 -4.75 14.62 -23.66
CA MET A 60 -6.16 15.04 -23.60
C MET A 60 -6.93 14.42 -22.42
N GLY A 61 -6.27 13.67 -21.55
CA GLY A 61 -6.90 13.03 -20.40
C GLY A 61 -7.73 11.83 -20.83
N GLY A 62 -9.01 11.83 -20.48
CA GLY A 62 -9.96 10.75 -20.78
C GLY A 62 -10.27 9.82 -19.60
N ASP A 63 -9.67 10.10 -18.45
CA ASP A 63 -9.83 9.39 -17.19
C ASP A 63 -11.18 9.68 -16.51
N GLU A 64 -11.65 8.68 -15.77
CA GLU A 64 -12.72 8.81 -14.77
C GLU A 64 -14.01 9.52 -15.22
N ALA A 65 -14.36 9.48 -16.51
CA ALA A 65 -15.55 10.18 -17.05
C ALA A 65 -16.87 9.42 -16.77
N PRO A 66 -17.71 9.82 -15.79
CA PRO A 66 -18.87 9.04 -15.41
C PRO A 66 -20.01 9.18 -16.42
N LYS A 67 -20.59 8.05 -16.82
CA LYS A 67 -21.60 8.03 -17.90
C LYS A 67 -23.01 8.43 -17.46
N SER A 68 -23.24 8.65 -16.16
CA SER A 68 -24.56 8.90 -15.57
C SER A 68 -25.26 10.14 -16.16
N ASN A 69 -24.50 11.21 -16.44
CA ASN A 69 -25.04 12.41 -17.06
C ASN A 69 -25.35 12.23 -18.55
N TRP A 70 -24.54 11.47 -19.28
CA TRP A 70 -24.77 11.20 -20.70
C TRP A 70 -26.00 10.30 -20.92
N LYS A 71 -26.22 9.31 -20.05
CA LYS A 71 -27.42 8.45 -20.04
C LYS A 71 -28.73 9.22 -20.00
N ARG A 72 -28.76 10.31 -19.22
CA ARG A 72 -29.96 11.16 -19.04
C ARG A 72 -30.01 12.39 -19.96
N CYS A 73 -28.96 12.67 -20.73
CA CYS A 73 -28.88 13.89 -21.53
C CYS A 73 -29.51 13.65 -22.92
N PRO A 74 -30.61 14.34 -23.29
CA PRO A 74 -31.27 14.12 -24.58
C PRO A 74 -30.34 14.39 -25.78
N ARG A 75 -29.40 15.33 -25.65
CA ARG A 75 -28.44 15.65 -26.71
C ARG A 75 -27.38 14.55 -26.88
N CYS A 76 -26.89 13.98 -25.77
CA CYS A 76 -25.96 12.85 -25.84
C CYS A 76 -26.63 11.62 -26.46
N GLN A 77 -27.86 11.32 -26.05
CA GLN A 77 -28.65 10.22 -26.62
C GLN A 77 -28.95 10.45 -28.11
N ALA A 78 -29.26 11.69 -28.51
CA ALA A 78 -29.45 12.04 -29.92
C ALA A 78 -28.15 11.87 -30.74
N ARG A 79 -26.99 12.26 -30.19
CA ARG A 79 -25.69 12.02 -30.83
C ARG A 79 -25.41 10.53 -31.00
N MET A 80 -25.64 9.73 -29.97
CA MET A 80 -25.45 8.27 -30.06
C MET A 80 -26.33 7.67 -31.16
N LYS A 81 -27.60 8.07 -31.25
CA LYS A 81 -28.49 7.61 -32.33
C LYS A 81 -28.00 8.04 -33.71
N ALA A 82 -27.55 9.29 -33.85
CA ALA A 82 -27.09 9.84 -35.13
C ALA A 82 -25.80 9.17 -35.63
N GLU A 83 -24.87 8.85 -34.71
CA GLU A 83 -23.57 8.25 -35.03
C GLU A 83 -23.60 6.71 -34.94
N GLY A 84 -24.75 6.10 -34.61
CA GLY A 84 -24.91 4.64 -34.51
C GLY A 84 -24.14 3.99 -33.35
N LEU A 85 -23.99 4.68 -32.23
CA LEU A 85 -23.21 4.23 -31.07
C LEU A 85 -24.08 3.40 -30.12
N LYS A 86 -23.54 2.28 -29.62
CA LYS A 86 -24.27 1.32 -28.79
C LYS A 86 -24.52 1.82 -27.36
N ASP A 87 -23.54 2.49 -26.77
CA ASP A 87 -23.59 2.94 -25.38
C ASP A 87 -22.74 4.21 -25.14
N GLU A 88 -22.75 4.71 -23.91
CA GLU A 88 -22.00 5.90 -23.55
C GLU A 88 -20.46 5.71 -23.51
N HIS A 89 -19.96 4.47 -23.53
CA HIS A 89 -18.52 4.21 -23.70
C HIS A 89 -18.12 4.43 -25.16
N GLU A 90 -18.92 3.93 -26.12
CA GLU A 90 -18.75 4.27 -27.53
C GLU A 90 -18.91 5.78 -27.79
N LEU A 91 -19.76 6.48 -27.02
CA LEU A 91 -19.84 7.96 -27.04
C LEU A 91 -18.55 8.64 -26.58
N GLN A 92 -17.87 8.11 -25.55
CA GLN A 92 -16.55 8.60 -25.15
C GLN A 92 -15.52 8.38 -26.26
N SER A 93 -15.49 7.19 -26.87
CA SER A 93 -14.61 6.91 -28.01
C SER A 93 -14.88 7.85 -29.18
N TYR A 94 -16.15 8.14 -29.52
CA TYR A 94 -16.50 9.15 -30.52
C TYR A 94 -15.93 10.54 -30.17
N PHE A 95 -16.09 10.96 -28.90
CA PHE A 95 -15.57 12.24 -28.42
C PHE A 95 -14.06 12.34 -28.59
N MET A 96 -13.32 11.31 -28.16
CA MET A 96 -11.86 11.27 -28.24
C MET A 96 -11.38 11.19 -29.69
N ARG A 97 -12.00 10.37 -30.55
CA ARG A 97 -11.66 10.27 -31.99
C ARG A 97 -11.87 11.59 -32.73
N ARG A 98 -12.91 12.35 -32.39
CA ARG A 98 -13.14 13.67 -32.99
C ARG A 98 -12.02 14.65 -32.64
N LEU A 99 -11.60 14.70 -31.39
CA LEU A 99 -10.48 15.54 -30.95
C LEU A 99 -9.15 15.06 -31.53
N GLU A 100 -8.90 13.76 -31.60
CA GLU A 100 -7.70 13.19 -32.21
C GLU A 100 -7.57 13.61 -33.67
N LYS A 101 -8.65 13.53 -34.46
CA LYS A 101 -8.66 13.99 -35.86
C LYS A 101 -8.29 15.48 -35.96
N TYR A 102 -8.80 16.31 -35.05
CA TYR A 102 -8.52 17.74 -35.02
C TYR A 102 -7.05 18.04 -34.68
N ILE A 103 -6.49 17.30 -33.73
CA ILE A 103 -5.09 17.40 -33.29
C ILE A 103 -4.14 16.89 -34.39
N ASN A 104 -4.47 15.76 -35.03
CA ASN A 104 -3.70 15.20 -36.14
C ASN A 104 -3.65 16.15 -37.35
N ALA A 105 -4.75 16.85 -37.65
CA ALA A 105 -4.79 17.86 -38.71
C ALA A 105 -3.83 19.04 -38.48
N ARG A 106 -3.29 19.19 -37.27
CA ARG A 106 -2.31 20.21 -36.88
C ARG A 106 -0.89 19.65 -36.73
N GLY A 107 -0.66 18.43 -37.20
CA GLY A 107 0.65 17.77 -37.13
C GLY A 107 1.04 17.33 -35.71
N ARG A 108 0.07 17.19 -34.81
CA ARG A 108 0.27 16.75 -33.42
C ARG A 108 -0.29 15.35 -33.23
N THR A 109 0.14 14.65 -32.18
CA THR A 109 -0.33 13.31 -31.82
C THR A 109 -1.01 13.33 -30.46
N MET A 110 -2.24 12.80 -30.39
CA MET A 110 -2.98 12.75 -29.14
C MET A 110 -2.45 11.64 -28.21
N MET A 111 -2.37 11.95 -26.92
CA MET A 111 -2.14 10.99 -25.84
C MET A 111 -3.32 11.04 -24.85
N GLY A 112 -3.63 9.92 -24.19
CA GLY A 112 -4.67 9.87 -23.16
C GLY A 112 -4.49 8.70 -22.20
N TRP A 113 -5.20 8.73 -21.07
CA TRP A 113 -5.17 7.67 -20.07
C TRP A 113 -5.77 6.36 -20.60
N ASP A 114 -5.45 5.22 -20.00
CA ASP A 114 -5.85 3.90 -20.52
C ASP A 114 -7.37 3.70 -20.74
N GLU A 115 -8.24 4.49 -20.12
CA GLU A 115 -9.67 4.52 -20.41
C GLU A 115 -10.01 4.89 -21.85
N ILE A 116 -9.12 5.57 -22.60
CA ILE A 116 -9.36 5.84 -24.03
C ILE A 116 -9.40 4.57 -24.89
N LEU A 117 -9.00 3.42 -24.33
CA LEU A 117 -9.20 2.10 -24.95
C LEU A 117 -10.68 1.68 -24.98
N GLU A 118 -11.51 2.22 -24.06
CA GLU A 118 -12.93 1.89 -23.99
C GLU A 118 -13.66 2.40 -25.24
N GLY A 119 -14.21 1.48 -26.04
CA GLY A 119 -14.90 1.80 -27.29
C GLY A 119 -14.00 1.86 -28.54
N GLY A 120 -12.72 1.50 -28.41
CA GLY A 120 -11.76 1.41 -29.51
C GLY A 120 -10.88 2.64 -29.65
N LEU A 121 -9.58 2.41 -29.87
CA LEU A 121 -8.57 3.46 -29.92
C LEU A 121 -8.58 4.18 -31.27
N ALA A 122 -8.21 5.46 -31.24
CA ALA A 122 -8.01 6.25 -32.43
C ALA A 122 -6.65 5.88 -33.07
N PRO A 123 -6.51 5.79 -34.42
CA PRO A 123 -5.39 5.12 -35.09
C PRO A 123 -3.98 5.61 -34.74
N ASN A 124 -3.82 6.85 -34.28
CA ASN A 124 -2.52 7.43 -33.93
C ASN A 124 -2.39 7.75 -32.44
N ALA A 125 -3.40 7.41 -31.62
CA ALA A 125 -3.38 7.75 -30.21
C ALA A 125 -2.32 6.96 -29.44
N VAL A 126 -1.72 7.62 -28.46
CA VAL A 126 -0.75 7.07 -27.51
C VAL A 126 -1.43 6.89 -26.16
N VAL A 127 -1.21 5.75 -25.50
CA VAL A 127 -1.84 5.43 -24.22
C VAL A 127 -0.91 5.70 -23.04
N MET A 128 -1.40 6.36 -21.99
CA MET A 128 -0.74 6.47 -20.70
C MET A 128 -1.40 5.50 -19.70
N SER A 129 -0.69 4.42 -19.33
CA SER A 129 -1.25 3.32 -18.54
C SER A 129 -1.11 3.58 -17.04
N TRP A 130 -2.21 3.88 -16.36
CA TRP A 130 -2.19 4.25 -14.94
C TRP A 130 -2.89 3.24 -14.03
N GLN A 131 -3.91 2.52 -14.52
CA GLN A 131 -4.63 1.47 -13.79
C GLN A 131 -3.83 0.15 -13.76
N GLY A 132 -2.55 0.24 -13.36
CA GLY A 132 -1.57 -0.81 -13.55
C GLY A 132 -0.99 -0.82 -14.98
N GLU A 133 -0.52 -1.99 -15.42
CA GLU A 133 0.15 -2.15 -16.72
C GLU A 133 -0.78 -2.63 -17.82
N ARG A 134 -2.02 -3.02 -17.47
CA ARG A 134 -2.94 -3.69 -18.39
C ARG A 134 -3.24 -2.84 -19.63
N GLY A 135 -3.50 -1.55 -19.45
CA GLY A 135 -3.79 -0.63 -20.55
C GLY A 135 -2.64 -0.51 -21.54
N GLY A 136 -1.41 -0.33 -21.03
CA GLY A 136 -0.22 -0.24 -21.87
C GLY A 136 0.12 -1.56 -22.58
N ILE A 137 -0.11 -2.71 -21.93
CA ILE A 137 0.04 -4.03 -22.55
C ILE A 137 -0.94 -4.19 -23.72
N GLU A 138 -2.20 -3.82 -23.53
CA GLU A 138 -3.23 -3.94 -24.56
C GLU A 138 -2.95 -3.00 -25.74
N ALA A 139 -2.62 -1.74 -25.46
CA ALA A 139 -2.22 -0.77 -26.48
C ALA A 139 -1.04 -1.26 -27.32
N ALA A 140 0.01 -1.78 -26.67
CA ALA A 140 1.18 -2.32 -27.36
C ALA A 140 0.87 -3.51 -28.28
N LYS A 141 -0.01 -4.42 -27.85
CA LYS A 141 -0.49 -5.55 -28.67
C LYS A 141 -1.29 -5.09 -29.88
N GLN A 142 -2.00 -3.98 -29.75
CA GLN A 142 -2.72 -3.32 -30.85
C GLN A 142 -1.83 -2.38 -31.68
N GLN A 143 -0.50 -2.41 -31.47
CA GLN A 143 0.47 -1.59 -32.19
C GLN A 143 0.34 -0.08 -31.94
N HIS A 144 -0.25 0.31 -30.80
CA HIS A 144 -0.27 1.67 -30.30
C HIS A 144 0.85 1.90 -29.30
N TYR A 145 1.48 3.07 -29.39
CA TYR A 145 2.49 3.44 -28.42
C TYR A 145 1.88 3.62 -27.02
N ALA A 146 2.65 3.30 -25.99
CA ALA A 146 2.25 3.49 -24.61
C ALA A 146 3.39 4.05 -23.73
N VAL A 147 3.02 4.85 -22.73
CA VAL A 147 3.87 5.28 -21.62
C VAL A 147 3.32 4.65 -20.35
N MET A 148 4.18 3.97 -19.60
CA MET A 148 3.77 3.31 -18.36
C MET A 148 3.79 4.29 -17.19
N THR A 149 2.66 4.46 -16.51
CA THR A 149 2.53 5.26 -15.28
C THR A 149 1.73 4.54 -14.20
N PRO A 150 1.94 3.23 -13.95
CA PRO A 150 1.09 2.47 -13.05
C PRO A 150 1.12 3.06 -11.64
N GLN A 151 -0.04 3.12 -10.99
CA GLN A 151 -0.19 3.54 -9.59
C GLN A 151 0.86 2.94 -8.64
N LYS A 152 1.22 1.67 -8.87
CA LYS A 152 2.32 0.99 -8.17
C LYS A 152 3.42 0.66 -9.18
N PRO A 153 4.66 1.17 -9.03
CA PRO A 153 5.16 2.04 -7.97
C PRO A 153 5.22 3.54 -8.33
N LEU A 154 4.58 4.00 -9.42
CA LEU A 154 4.89 5.31 -10.04
C LEU A 154 3.96 6.47 -9.65
N TYR A 155 3.00 6.27 -8.75
CA TYR A 155 2.28 7.40 -8.14
C TYR A 155 3.07 7.93 -6.96
N PHE A 156 3.62 9.14 -7.10
CA PHE A 156 4.47 9.78 -6.11
C PHE A 156 3.67 10.62 -5.10
N ASP A 157 2.37 10.77 -5.26
CA ASP A 157 1.45 11.23 -4.21
C ASP A 157 1.20 10.16 -3.13
N HIS A 158 1.57 8.90 -3.40
CA HIS A 158 1.58 7.83 -2.40
C HIS A 158 2.77 7.93 -1.43
N THR A 159 2.58 7.45 -0.19
CA THR A 159 3.64 7.51 0.83
C THR A 159 4.87 6.65 0.48
N GLN A 160 6.03 7.12 0.98
CA GLN A 160 7.35 6.51 0.87
C GLN A 160 7.75 5.71 2.10
N THR A 161 7.04 5.89 3.24
CA THR A 161 7.34 5.25 4.52
C THR A 161 6.07 4.70 5.17
N LYS A 162 6.20 3.67 6.00
CA LYS A 162 5.05 3.10 6.73
C LYS A 162 4.60 3.97 7.91
N THR A 163 5.43 4.91 8.34
CA THR A 163 5.16 5.81 9.46
C THR A 163 5.11 7.25 8.97
N GLU A 164 4.39 7.48 7.88
CA GLU A 164 4.21 8.81 7.31
C GLU A 164 3.38 9.66 8.26
N ASP A 165 3.95 10.81 8.64
CA ASP A 165 3.29 11.77 9.54
C ASP A 165 2.66 12.94 8.76
N SER A 166 2.92 13.01 7.46
CA SER A 166 2.33 14.00 6.56
C SER A 166 1.13 13.42 5.81
N LEU A 167 0.09 14.21 5.61
CA LEU A 167 -1.04 13.80 4.78
C LEU A 167 -0.56 13.49 3.35
N VAL A 168 -1.06 12.36 2.83
CA VAL A 168 -0.82 11.83 1.50
C VAL A 168 -2.11 11.20 1.00
N TRP A 169 -2.23 10.96 -0.31
CA TRP A 169 -3.42 10.30 -0.86
C TRP A 169 -3.63 8.89 -0.30
N GLY A 170 -2.53 8.14 -0.15
CA GLY A 170 -2.54 6.78 0.37
C GLY A 170 -1.38 5.95 -0.19
N GLY A 171 -1.64 4.67 -0.47
CA GLY A 171 -0.69 3.76 -1.11
C GLY A 171 0.61 3.52 -0.32
N PHE A 172 1.56 2.82 -0.92
CA PHE A 172 2.92 2.68 -0.37
C PHE A 172 3.88 2.34 -1.52
N ASN A 173 4.63 3.35 -1.96
CA ASN A 173 5.55 3.27 -3.09
C ASN A 173 6.95 3.66 -2.60
N PRO A 174 7.68 2.76 -1.89
CA PRO A 174 9.02 3.04 -1.40
C PRO A 174 10.04 3.08 -2.54
N LEU A 175 11.19 3.69 -2.25
CA LEU A 175 12.26 3.92 -3.22
C LEU A 175 12.74 2.65 -3.96
N ASP A 176 12.87 1.53 -3.24
CA ASP A 176 13.31 0.26 -3.83
C ASP A 176 12.29 -0.35 -4.76
N SER A 177 10.98 -0.19 -4.49
CA SER A 177 9.93 -0.58 -5.42
C SER A 177 10.01 0.19 -6.73
N VAL A 178 10.30 1.50 -6.66
CA VAL A 178 10.50 2.33 -7.87
C VAL A 178 11.74 1.86 -8.64
N TYR A 179 12.85 1.60 -7.95
CA TYR A 179 14.09 1.13 -8.58
C TYR A 179 13.97 -0.25 -9.22
N ALA A 180 13.18 -1.14 -8.61
CA ALA A 180 12.91 -2.48 -9.11
C ALA A 180 11.92 -2.51 -10.30
N TYR A 181 11.35 -1.37 -10.67
CA TYR A 181 10.38 -1.30 -11.75
C TYR A 181 11.00 -1.60 -13.12
N GLU A 182 10.24 -2.35 -13.92
CA GLU A 182 10.61 -2.73 -15.27
C GLU A 182 9.54 -2.17 -16.24
N PRO A 183 9.83 -1.06 -16.94
CA PRO A 183 8.86 -0.40 -17.82
C PRO A 183 8.32 -1.29 -18.94
N ILE A 184 9.08 -2.30 -19.37
CA ILE A 184 8.66 -3.26 -20.39
C ILE A 184 8.07 -4.49 -19.67
N PRO A 185 6.74 -4.72 -19.75
CA PRO A 185 6.11 -5.87 -19.12
C PRO A 185 6.64 -7.19 -19.68
N ARG A 186 6.92 -8.15 -18.80
CA ARG A 186 7.46 -9.47 -19.17
C ARG A 186 6.56 -10.29 -20.10
N VAL A 187 5.28 -9.94 -20.16
CA VAL A 187 4.27 -10.64 -20.98
C VAL A 187 4.31 -10.21 -22.45
N LEU A 188 5.00 -9.12 -22.78
CA LEU A 188 5.15 -8.64 -24.15
C LEU A 188 6.32 -9.35 -24.84
N ASP A 189 6.10 -9.78 -26.07
CA ASP A 189 7.15 -10.25 -26.95
C ASP A 189 7.98 -9.07 -27.49
N SER A 190 9.10 -9.37 -28.17
CA SER A 190 9.97 -8.34 -28.73
C SER A 190 9.26 -7.48 -29.80
N ALA A 191 8.27 -8.04 -30.50
CA ALA A 191 7.52 -7.33 -31.53
C ALA A 191 6.59 -6.25 -30.93
N SER A 192 5.98 -6.54 -29.79
CA SER A 192 5.06 -5.63 -29.07
C SER A 192 5.82 -4.68 -28.13
N ALA A 193 6.94 -5.13 -27.55
CA ALA A 193 7.72 -4.36 -26.58
C ALA A 193 8.20 -3.01 -27.13
N LYS A 194 8.46 -2.89 -28.44
CA LYS A 194 8.87 -1.63 -29.10
C LYS A 194 7.83 -0.52 -29.02
N TYR A 195 6.56 -0.85 -28.74
CA TYR A 195 5.50 0.13 -28.58
C TYR A 195 5.46 0.74 -27.17
N ILE A 196 6.25 0.23 -26.22
CA ILE A 196 6.43 0.89 -24.94
C ILE A 196 7.52 1.95 -25.08
N LEU A 197 7.12 3.22 -25.02
CA LEU A 197 8.02 4.38 -25.15
C LEU A 197 8.86 4.62 -23.90
N GLY A 198 8.39 4.17 -22.74
CA GLY A 198 9.06 4.38 -21.45
C GLY A 198 8.07 4.40 -20.29
N ALA A 199 8.46 5.03 -19.20
CA ALA A 199 7.61 5.24 -18.04
C ALA A 199 7.68 6.68 -17.52
N GLN A 200 6.70 7.08 -16.71
CA GLN A 200 6.64 8.35 -16.02
C GLN A 200 6.05 8.15 -14.62
N ALA A 201 6.49 8.96 -13.65
CA ALA A 201 5.84 9.07 -12.36
C ALA A 201 4.90 10.27 -12.30
N ASN A 202 3.72 10.05 -11.71
CA ASN A 202 2.69 11.07 -11.56
C ASN A 202 2.73 11.61 -10.13
N LEU A 203 2.46 12.91 -9.94
CA LEU A 203 2.25 13.52 -8.64
C LEU A 203 0.93 14.28 -8.66
N TRP A 204 -0.10 13.68 -8.08
CA TRP A 204 -1.38 14.35 -7.82
C TRP A 204 -1.28 15.25 -6.57
N ALA A 205 -1.99 16.37 -6.59
CA ALA A 205 -1.71 17.51 -5.70
C ALA A 205 -2.78 17.78 -4.64
N GLU A 206 -3.73 16.86 -4.40
CA GLU A 206 -4.82 16.99 -3.43
C GLU A 206 -4.31 17.34 -2.02
N TYR A 207 -3.20 16.72 -1.62
CA TYR A 207 -2.56 16.92 -0.31
C TYR A 207 -1.16 17.55 -0.43
N VAL A 208 -0.85 18.18 -1.57
CA VAL A 208 0.44 18.81 -1.86
C VAL A 208 0.25 20.32 -1.94
N THR A 209 0.32 20.99 -0.80
CA THR A 209 -0.08 22.40 -0.67
C THR A 209 1.04 23.41 -0.92
N ASN A 210 2.28 22.96 -1.08
CA ASN A 210 3.43 23.85 -1.27
C ASN A 210 4.60 23.16 -2.03
N PRO A 211 5.54 23.94 -2.61
CA PRO A 211 6.67 23.38 -3.35
C PRO A 211 7.58 22.45 -2.53
N GLY A 212 7.80 22.72 -1.24
CA GLY A 212 8.61 21.84 -0.38
C GLY A 212 7.97 20.46 -0.19
N LYS A 213 6.64 20.37 -0.20
CA LYS A 213 5.92 19.09 -0.21
C LYS A 213 6.02 18.39 -1.58
N VAL A 214 6.00 19.13 -2.70
CA VAL A 214 6.29 18.56 -4.03
C VAL A 214 7.64 17.86 -4.03
N GLU A 215 8.69 18.58 -3.62
CA GLU A 215 10.06 18.06 -3.52
C GLU A 215 10.12 16.82 -2.61
N TYR A 216 9.42 16.85 -1.47
CA TYR A 216 9.45 15.76 -0.50
C TYR A 216 8.83 14.49 -1.08
N MET A 217 7.75 14.64 -1.83
CA MET A 217 7.05 13.53 -2.46
C MET A 217 7.86 12.95 -3.64
N ILE A 218 8.57 13.76 -4.43
CA ILE A 218 9.29 13.26 -5.61
C ILE A 218 10.72 12.81 -5.30
N PHE A 219 11.43 13.43 -4.35
CA PHE A 219 12.81 13.06 -4.03
C PHE A 219 12.87 12.16 -2.79
N PRO A 220 13.63 11.05 -2.84
CA PRO A 220 14.59 10.64 -3.87
C PRO A 220 14.04 9.70 -4.97
N ARG A 221 12.74 9.38 -4.98
CA ARG A 221 12.16 8.41 -5.93
C ARG A 221 12.39 8.77 -7.39
N MET A 222 12.41 10.05 -7.71
CA MET A 222 12.75 10.54 -9.06
C MET A 222 14.15 10.07 -9.49
N SER A 223 15.14 10.04 -8.59
CA SER A 223 16.48 9.51 -8.92
C SER A 223 16.46 8.03 -9.28
N ALA A 224 15.64 7.24 -8.59
CA ALA A 224 15.49 5.82 -8.89
C ALA A 224 14.84 5.64 -10.27
N LEU A 225 13.75 6.37 -10.54
CA LEU A 225 13.07 6.29 -11.84
C LEU A 225 13.98 6.77 -12.98
N SER A 226 14.76 7.83 -12.79
CA SER A 226 15.73 8.29 -13.80
C SER A 226 16.75 7.21 -14.14
N GLU A 227 17.26 6.46 -13.16
CA GLU A 227 18.17 5.35 -13.43
C GLU A 227 17.48 4.19 -14.14
N VAL A 228 16.23 3.88 -13.76
CA VAL A 228 15.38 2.87 -14.42
C VAL A 228 15.15 3.18 -15.89
N LEU A 229 14.95 4.45 -16.23
CA LEU A 229 14.64 4.89 -17.60
C LEU A 229 15.88 5.12 -18.45
N TRP A 230 17.02 5.47 -17.85
CA TRP A 230 18.21 5.88 -18.59
C TRP A 230 19.26 4.78 -18.70
N SER A 231 19.48 4.00 -17.62
CA SER A 231 20.57 3.03 -17.59
C SER A 231 20.15 1.70 -18.24
N PRO A 232 21.06 1.02 -18.96
CA PRO A 232 20.80 -0.34 -19.44
C PRO A 232 20.42 -1.25 -18.28
N LYS A 233 19.46 -2.15 -18.52
CA LYS A 233 18.88 -3.01 -17.47
C LYS A 233 19.94 -3.80 -16.71
N GLU A 234 20.89 -4.36 -17.43
CA GLU A 234 22.01 -5.16 -16.96
C GLU A 234 23.04 -4.38 -16.14
N ALA A 235 23.08 -3.05 -16.29
CA ALA A 235 23.96 -2.17 -15.51
C ALA A 235 23.32 -1.68 -14.20
N ARG A 236 22.00 -1.85 -14.04
CA ARG A 236 21.30 -1.45 -12.82
C ARG A 236 21.65 -2.40 -11.68
N ASN A 237 22.09 -1.84 -10.56
CA ASN A 237 22.44 -2.58 -9.36
C ASN A 237 22.02 -1.79 -8.12
N TRP A 238 21.12 -2.38 -7.33
CA TRP A 238 20.53 -1.74 -6.15
C TRP A 238 21.57 -1.32 -5.11
N GLU A 239 22.54 -2.18 -4.80
CA GLU A 239 23.61 -1.86 -3.83
C GLU A 239 24.40 -0.62 -4.27
N SER A 240 24.82 -0.62 -5.53
CA SER A 240 25.57 0.48 -6.13
C SER A 240 24.74 1.77 -6.18
N PHE A 241 23.46 1.68 -6.56
CA PHE A 241 22.54 2.82 -6.56
C PHE A 241 22.42 3.45 -5.17
N ARG A 242 22.21 2.64 -4.12
CA ARG A 242 22.08 3.14 -2.75
C ARG A 242 23.35 3.85 -2.26
N THR A 243 24.52 3.35 -2.61
CA THR A 243 25.79 4.03 -2.29
C THR A 243 25.91 5.37 -3.02
N ARG A 244 25.58 5.42 -4.32
CA ARG A 244 25.61 6.67 -5.10
C ARG A 244 24.55 7.67 -4.64
N LEU A 245 23.41 7.20 -4.17
CA LEU A 245 22.32 8.05 -3.67
C LEU A 245 22.75 8.89 -2.46
N LEU A 246 23.67 8.40 -1.62
CA LEU A 246 24.27 9.21 -0.54
C LEU A 246 24.95 10.48 -1.07
N THR A 247 25.57 10.40 -2.25
CA THR A 247 26.15 11.59 -2.91
C THR A 247 25.07 12.50 -3.49
N GLN A 248 23.99 11.92 -4.02
CA GLN A 248 22.83 12.68 -4.50
C GLN A 248 22.13 13.44 -3.35
N PHE A 249 22.01 12.86 -2.16
CA PHE A 249 21.49 13.57 -0.98
C PHE A 249 22.34 14.80 -0.63
N ARG A 250 23.68 14.72 -0.73
CA ARG A 250 24.54 15.89 -0.53
C ARG A 250 24.28 17.00 -1.56
N ARG A 251 23.86 16.64 -2.77
CA ARG A 251 23.43 17.62 -3.80
C ARG A 251 22.08 18.23 -3.43
N TYR A 252 21.13 17.44 -2.95
CA TYR A 252 19.85 17.95 -2.46
C TYR A 252 20.03 18.89 -1.26
N GLU A 253 20.92 18.56 -0.33
CA GLU A 253 21.29 19.42 0.79
C GLU A 253 21.90 20.75 0.32
N ARG A 254 22.79 20.72 -0.68
CA ARG A 254 23.36 21.94 -1.28
C ARG A 254 22.34 22.78 -2.05
N TRP A 255 21.36 22.13 -2.67
CA TRP A 255 20.23 22.80 -3.33
C TRP A 255 19.23 23.36 -2.30
N GLY A 256 19.19 22.81 -1.08
CA GLY A 256 18.17 23.14 -0.09
C GLY A 256 16.81 22.49 -0.38
N ALA A 257 16.79 21.43 -1.20
CA ALA A 257 15.57 20.72 -1.54
C ALA A 257 15.00 19.97 -0.33
N SER A 258 13.68 20.04 -0.15
CA SER A 258 12.95 19.29 0.86
C SER A 258 12.75 17.86 0.36
N TYR A 259 13.59 16.90 0.74
CA TYR A 259 13.50 15.51 0.27
C TYR A 259 13.07 14.54 1.36
N SER A 260 12.49 13.39 0.99
CA SER A 260 12.11 12.35 1.95
C SER A 260 13.32 11.64 2.55
N LYS A 261 13.28 11.47 3.89
CA LYS A 261 14.27 10.71 4.65
C LYS A 261 13.94 9.22 4.77
N ALA A 262 12.88 8.74 4.12
CA ALA A 262 12.46 7.34 4.16
C ALA A 262 13.55 6.35 3.70
N PHE A 263 14.51 6.80 2.90
CA PHE A 263 15.72 6.03 2.56
C PHE A 263 16.52 5.57 3.78
N TYR A 264 16.48 6.35 4.86
CA TYR A 264 17.15 6.04 6.12
C TYR A 264 16.30 5.15 7.02
N ASP A 265 15.03 4.88 6.70
CA ASP A 265 14.16 4.07 7.57
C ASP A 265 14.68 2.64 7.77
N LEU A 266 14.53 2.15 8.99
CA LEU A 266 14.87 0.78 9.35
C LEU A 266 13.72 -0.14 8.97
N ARG A 267 14.00 -1.16 8.14
CA ARG A 267 13.05 -2.25 7.91
C ARG A 267 13.05 -3.19 9.10
N SER A 268 11.86 -3.50 9.55
CA SER A 268 11.61 -4.33 10.70
C SER A 268 10.69 -5.47 10.28
N THR A 269 11.14 -6.70 10.52
CA THR A 269 10.39 -7.93 10.22
C THR A 269 10.54 -8.91 11.36
N LEU A 270 9.56 -9.78 11.55
CA LEU A 270 9.58 -10.85 12.55
C LEU A 270 9.68 -12.21 11.86
N ALA A 271 10.31 -13.14 12.55
CA ALA A 271 10.35 -14.54 12.16
C ALA A 271 10.27 -15.44 13.41
N PRO A 272 9.83 -16.70 13.27
CA PRO A 272 9.96 -17.69 14.33
C PRO A 272 11.39 -17.78 14.86
N GLY A 273 11.55 -17.86 16.18
CA GLY A 273 12.85 -18.03 16.83
C GLY A 273 13.37 -19.46 16.75
N THR A 274 14.65 -19.63 17.07
CA THR A 274 15.30 -20.94 17.20
C THR A 274 16.06 -21.04 18.52
N GLY A 275 16.24 -22.26 19.04
CA GLY A 275 16.97 -22.48 20.29
C GLY A 275 16.24 -21.85 21.48
N THR A 276 16.89 -20.90 22.17
CA THR A 276 16.31 -20.21 23.32
C THR A 276 15.45 -18.99 22.94
N ALA A 277 15.53 -18.51 21.70
CA ALA A 277 14.73 -17.39 21.23
C ALA A 277 13.32 -17.85 20.84
N ARG A 278 12.29 -17.10 21.29
CA ARG A 278 10.90 -17.33 20.85
C ARG A 278 10.64 -16.73 19.48
N LEU A 279 11.23 -15.56 19.24
CA LEU A 279 11.11 -14.82 17.99
C LEU A 279 12.49 -14.28 17.58
N HIS A 280 12.65 -14.04 16.28
CA HIS A 280 13.74 -13.27 15.73
C HIS A 280 13.21 -11.95 15.20
N TRP A 281 13.70 -10.85 15.77
CA TRP A 281 13.43 -9.51 15.25
C TRP A 281 14.54 -9.10 14.29
N ILE A 282 14.21 -9.08 13.00
CA ILE A 282 15.15 -8.85 11.93
C ILE A 282 15.07 -7.38 11.53
N LEU A 283 16.18 -6.69 11.75
CA LEU A 283 16.37 -5.29 11.41
C LEU A 283 17.24 -5.20 10.16
N LYS A 284 16.81 -4.45 9.16
CA LYS A 284 17.56 -4.25 7.91
C LYS A 284 17.54 -2.79 7.50
N ARG A 285 18.71 -2.24 7.21
CA ARG A 285 18.86 -0.89 6.66
C ARG A 285 18.50 -0.87 5.19
N VAL A 286 17.77 0.18 4.80
CA VAL A 286 17.61 0.53 3.39
C VAL A 286 18.80 1.34 2.93
N ASN A 287 19.39 2.19 3.77
CA ASN A 287 20.54 3.00 3.43
C ASN A 287 21.85 2.21 3.34
N GLY A 288 22.77 2.63 2.46
CA GLY A 288 24.10 2.02 2.29
C GLY A 288 25.18 2.53 3.25
N GLY A 289 24.83 3.16 4.37
CA GLY A 289 25.79 3.77 5.31
C GLY A 289 25.22 3.97 6.72
N GLY A 290 26.09 4.25 7.72
CA GLY A 290 25.69 4.43 9.12
C GLY A 290 25.74 3.16 9.97
N THR A 291 24.96 3.10 11.06
CA THR A 291 24.80 1.91 11.92
C THR A 291 23.35 1.65 12.30
N ILE A 292 23.04 0.41 12.75
CA ILE A 292 21.78 0.06 13.42
C ILE A 292 22.02 0.13 14.93
N VAL A 293 21.19 0.91 15.62
CA VAL A 293 21.13 0.93 17.09
C VAL A 293 19.82 0.26 17.52
N TYR A 294 19.90 -0.66 18.48
CA TYR A 294 18.71 -1.29 19.04
C TYR A 294 18.83 -1.49 20.55
N GLU A 295 17.71 -1.36 21.26
CA GLU A 295 17.59 -1.54 22.70
C GLU A 295 16.63 -2.68 23.03
N GLY A 296 16.97 -3.48 24.03
CA GLY A 296 16.19 -4.64 24.44
C GLY A 296 16.80 -5.38 25.62
N GLY A 297 15.97 -5.87 26.54
CA GLY A 297 16.43 -6.64 27.70
C GLY A 297 17.34 -5.86 28.66
N GLY A 298 17.22 -4.52 28.71
CA GLY A 298 18.02 -3.65 29.57
C GLY A 298 19.38 -3.23 29.00
N ALA A 299 19.67 -3.53 27.73
CA ALA A 299 20.92 -3.16 27.06
C ALA A 299 20.67 -2.44 25.72
N VAL A 300 21.65 -1.63 25.31
CA VAL A 300 21.70 -0.94 24.01
C VAL A 300 22.86 -1.51 23.19
N TYR A 301 22.59 -1.79 21.92
CA TYR A 301 23.54 -2.38 20.98
C TYR A 301 23.69 -1.46 19.77
N ASN A 302 24.88 -1.45 19.18
CA ASN A 302 25.19 -0.70 17.98
C ASN A 302 26.00 -1.57 17.02
N THR A 303 25.59 -1.65 15.74
CA THR A 303 26.24 -2.49 14.74
C THR A 303 26.36 -1.80 13.39
N GLY A 304 27.52 -1.94 12.75
CA GLY A 304 27.75 -1.47 11.37
C GLY A 304 27.20 -2.41 10.29
N LEU A 305 26.54 -3.52 10.66
CA LEU A 305 25.94 -4.45 9.73
C LEU A 305 24.70 -3.85 9.04
N ASP A 306 24.48 -4.20 7.78
CA ASP A 306 23.28 -3.83 7.02
C ASP A 306 22.03 -4.55 7.52
N SER A 307 22.21 -5.70 8.17
CA SER A 307 21.13 -6.42 8.83
C SER A 307 21.62 -7.08 10.12
N VAL A 308 20.75 -7.10 11.11
CA VAL A 308 20.96 -7.80 12.38
C VAL A 308 19.71 -8.58 12.76
N VAL A 309 19.92 -9.79 13.25
CA VAL A 309 18.87 -10.64 13.82
C VAL A 309 18.96 -10.51 15.34
N VAL A 310 17.93 -9.94 15.96
CA VAL A 310 17.84 -9.75 17.40
C VAL A 310 17.00 -10.89 17.99
N PRO A 311 17.59 -11.81 18.77
CA PRO A 311 16.84 -12.88 19.41
C PRO A 311 15.98 -12.33 20.55
N ILE A 312 14.66 -12.52 20.44
CA ILE A 312 13.71 -12.10 21.48
C ILE A 312 13.48 -13.27 22.42
N THR A 313 14.05 -13.17 23.61
CA THR A 313 14.02 -14.21 24.65
C THR A 313 13.13 -13.84 25.82
N ARG A 314 12.71 -12.57 25.91
CA ARG A 314 11.89 -12.02 26.99
C ARG A 314 10.88 -11.04 26.43
N GLU A 315 9.73 -10.98 27.07
CA GLU A 315 8.72 -9.95 26.84
C GLU A 315 9.27 -8.54 27.13
N GLY A 316 8.58 -7.54 26.60
CA GLY A 316 8.88 -6.14 26.83
C GLY A 316 9.02 -5.34 25.53
N THR A 317 9.31 -4.05 25.70
CA THR A 317 9.46 -3.13 24.58
C THR A 317 10.90 -3.08 24.11
N TYR A 318 11.09 -3.25 22.81
CA TYR A 318 12.35 -3.14 22.10
C TYR A 318 12.24 -1.98 21.12
N ARG A 319 13.32 -1.22 20.95
CA ARG A 319 13.36 -0.12 19.99
C ARG A 319 14.61 -0.20 19.13
N ALA A 320 14.52 0.30 17.90
CA ALA A 320 15.64 0.34 16.99
C ALA A 320 15.54 1.52 16.03
N PHE A 321 16.69 2.07 15.64
CA PHE A 321 16.78 3.17 14.68
C PHE A 321 18.13 3.12 13.96
N THR A 322 18.28 3.96 12.95
CA THR A 322 19.56 4.11 12.23
C THR A 322 20.23 5.42 12.57
N THR A 323 21.56 5.44 12.44
CA THR A 323 22.37 6.67 12.53
C THR A 323 22.92 7.04 11.14
N ASN A 324 23.12 8.33 10.90
CA ASN A 324 23.80 8.83 9.70
C ASN A 324 25.28 9.05 10.01
N GLY A 325 26.16 8.34 9.30
CA GLY A 325 27.60 8.38 9.56
C GLY A 325 28.01 7.50 10.74
N GLY A 326 29.22 6.94 10.67
CA GLY A 326 29.75 6.10 11.75
C GLY A 326 29.83 6.91 13.04
N VAL A 327 29.12 6.48 14.08
CA VAL A 327 29.44 6.92 15.44
C VAL A 327 30.79 6.30 15.79
N ALA A 328 31.87 7.05 15.53
CA ALA A 328 33.14 6.80 16.16
C ALA A 328 32.94 6.94 17.67
N GLY A 329 32.97 5.83 18.41
CA GLY A 329 33.02 5.90 19.87
C GLY A 329 32.31 4.79 20.66
N LEU A 330 31.55 3.88 20.04
CA LEU A 330 31.10 2.67 20.73
C LEU A 330 31.84 1.46 20.13
N PRO A 331 32.45 0.59 20.95
CA PRO A 331 33.29 -0.49 20.44
C PRO A 331 32.49 -1.39 19.49
N VAL A 332 32.95 -1.39 18.24
CA VAL A 332 32.51 -2.29 17.17
C VAL A 332 33.00 -3.70 17.51
N LYS A 333 32.09 -4.66 17.74
CA LYS A 333 32.46 -6.10 17.71
C LYS A 333 32.48 -6.55 16.25
N GLN A 334 33.65 -6.98 15.77
CA GLN A 334 33.85 -7.54 14.42
C GLN A 334 34.13 -9.05 14.53
N ASN A 335 33.67 -9.84 13.54
CA ASN A 335 34.00 -11.26 13.30
C ASN A 335 33.29 -12.36 14.11
N GLY A 336 31.97 -12.51 13.91
CA GLY A 336 31.36 -13.84 13.70
C GLY A 336 31.35 -14.89 14.84
N LYS A 337 31.75 -14.56 16.08
CA LYS A 337 31.50 -15.43 17.26
C LYS A 337 30.86 -14.63 18.40
N PRO A 338 29.85 -15.18 19.09
CA PRO A 338 29.22 -14.51 20.23
C PRO A 338 30.18 -14.56 21.44
N ALA A 339 30.93 -13.48 21.66
CA ALA A 339 31.64 -13.28 22.92
C ALA A 339 30.68 -12.66 23.94
N ALA A 340 30.67 -13.20 25.16
CA ALA A 340 29.88 -12.76 26.31
C ALA A 340 29.86 -11.23 26.47
N LEU A 341 28.71 -10.71 26.90
CA LEU A 341 28.41 -9.28 26.99
C LEU A 341 29.05 -8.68 28.27
N PRO A 342 29.87 -7.62 28.17
CA PRO A 342 30.20 -6.81 29.34
C PRO A 342 29.04 -5.84 29.68
N PRO A 343 28.91 -5.43 30.96
CA PRO A 343 27.81 -4.58 31.42
C PRO A 343 27.90 -3.14 30.93
N ALA A 344 26.73 -2.49 30.88
CA ALA A 344 26.46 -1.21 30.26
C ALA A 344 27.34 -0.04 30.76
N ARG A 345 27.89 0.75 29.84
CA ARG A 345 28.31 2.13 30.08
C ARG A 345 27.33 3.08 29.38
N SER A 346 26.99 4.16 30.06
CA SER A 346 26.10 5.24 29.63
C SER A 346 26.49 5.77 28.24
N VAL A 347 25.58 5.63 27.28
CA VAL A 347 25.77 6.07 25.89
C VAL A 347 25.46 7.58 25.79
N PRO A 348 26.34 8.42 25.20
CA PRO A 348 26.04 9.82 24.92
C PRO A 348 24.89 9.95 23.91
N GLN A 349 24.07 11.01 23.99
CA GLN A 349 22.86 11.21 23.17
C GLN A 349 23.08 10.95 21.66
N ILE A 350 22.71 9.75 21.19
CA ILE A 350 22.71 9.41 19.77
C ILE A 350 21.42 9.96 19.16
N ARG A 351 21.53 10.88 18.19
CA ARG A 351 20.36 11.41 17.47
C ARG A 351 19.92 10.44 16.37
N PRO A 352 18.64 10.01 16.33
CA PRO A 352 18.12 9.22 15.23
C PRO A 352 18.24 9.97 13.90
N SER A 353 18.59 9.25 12.83
CA SER A 353 18.51 9.78 11.47
C SER A 353 17.08 9.72 10.88
N ASN A 354 16.20 8.96 11.54
CA ASN A 354 14.90 8.53 11.04
C ASN A 354 13.91 8.26 12.19
N ASN A 355 12.72 7.79 11.83
CA ASN A 355 11.71 7.33 12.78
C ASN A 355 12.17 6.02 13.45
N PRO A 356 12.28 5.97 14.79
CA PRO A 356 12.59 4.73 15.48
C PRO A 356 11.45 3.73 15.33
N VAL A 357 11.80 2.46 15.12
CA VAL A 357 10.87 1.34 15.22
C VAL A 357 10.78 0.91 16.68
N SER A 358 9.56 0.70 17.18
CA SER A 358 9.31 0.18 18.52
C SER A 358 8.35 -1.01 18.42
N MET A 359 8.68 -2.10 19.12
CA MET A 359 7.86 -3.31 19.22
C MET A 359 7.74 -3.76 20.67
N THR A 360 6.54 -4.11 21.12
CA THR A 360 6.29 -4.64 22.46
C THR A 360 5.91 -6.11 22.34
N PHE A 361 6.83 -6.99 22.72
CA PHE A 361 6.62 -8.43 22.66
C PHE A 361 5.94 -8.93 23.93
N ARG A 362 4.96 -9.81 23.73
CA ARG A 362 4.18 -10.47 24.77
C ARG A 362 4.07 -11.94 24.37
N PHE A 363 4.32 -12.83 25.31
CA PHE A 363 4.52 -14.25 25.04
C PHE A 363 3.36 -15.09 25.57
N SER A 364 3.05 -16.12 24.81
CA SER A 364 2.22 -17.25 25.22
C SER A 364 2.90 -18.55 24.77
N LYS A 365 2.30 -19.72 25.05
CA LYS A 365 2.79 -21.01 24.55
C LYS A 365 2.74 -21.10 23.02
N ALA A 366 1.87 -20.32 22.39
CA ALA A 366 1.75 -20.26 20.94
C ALA A 366 2.80 -19.38 20.26
N THR A 367 3.43 -18.43 20.98
CA THR A 367 4.35 -17.47 20.37
C THR A 367 5.52 -18.15 19.66
N GLY A 368 5.72 -17.80 18.39
CA GLY A 368 6.77 -18.35 17.54
C GLY A 368 6.50 -19.76 17.00
N LYS A 369 5.32 -20.34 17.28
CA LYS A 369 4.97 -21.70 16.86
C LYS A 369 4.51 -21.77 15.41
N LYS A 370 4.49 -23.00 14.88
CA LYS A 370 4.00 -23.25 13.52
C LYS A 370 2.48 -23.17 13.51
N VAL A 371 1.93 -22.44 12.53
CA VAL A 371 0.49 -22.30 12.32
C VAL A 371 0.13 -22.78 10.91
N THR A 372 -0.95 -23.54 10.79
CA THR A 372 -1.56 -23.94 9.52
C THR A 372 -2.98 -23.39 9.45
N LEU A 373 -3.36 -22.81 8.32
CA LEU A 373 -4.71 -22.28 8.07
C LEU A 373 -5.46 -23.21 7.12
N ALA A 374 -6.71 -23.53 7.44
CA ALA A 374 -7.60 -24.23 6.49
C ALA A 374 -8.25 -23.26 5.49
N GLY A 375 -8.45 -21.99 5.89
CA GLY A 375 -8.96 -20.91 5.04
C GLY A 375 -7.85 -20.09 4.37
N THR A 376 -8.18 -19.43 3.25
CA THR A 376 -7.26 -18.49 2.59
C THR A 376 -7.53 -17.07 3.09
N PRO A 377 -6.57 -16.40 3.74
CA PRO A 377 -6.73 -15.00 4.12
C PRO A 377 -6.78 -14.12 2.86
N SER A 378 -7.43 -12.97 3.00
CA SER A 378 -7.52 -12.00 1.91
C SER A 378 -6.15 -11.45 1.54
N ARG A 379 -5.92 -11.30 0.23
CA ARG A 379 -4.72 -10.63 -0.29
C ARG A 379 -4.66 -9.15 0.08
N ASN A 380 -5.79 -8.53 0.42
CA ASN A 380 -5.86 -7.14 0.84
C ASN A 380 -5.42 -6.94 2.30
N TYR A 381 -5.55 -7.99 3.12
CA TYR A 381 -5.17 -7.98 4.54
C TYR A 381 -4.43 -9.28 4.90
N PRO A 382 -3.23 -9.47 4.33
CA PRO A 382 -2.51 -10.73 4.44
C PRO A 382 -1.75 -10.88 5.76
N GLY A 383 -1.64 -9.83 6.58
CA GLY A 383 -0.73 -9.81 7.73
C GLY A 383 0.68 -10.27 7.36
N GLN A 384 1.27 -11.08 8.24
CA GLN A 384 2.46 -11.92 7.98
C GLN A 384 2.06 -13.36 7.63
N GLY A 385 0.86 -13.54 7.04
CA GLY A 385 0.21 -14.84 6.87
C GLY A 385 -0.21 -15.44 8.20
N ALA A 386 -0.19 -16.77 8.29
CA ALA A 386 -0.55 -17.49 9.51
C ALA A 386 0.33 -17.12 10.72
N PHE A 387 1.56 -16.66 10.48
CA PHE A 387 2.48 -16.24 11.53
C PHE A 387 2.01 -14.99 12.27
N SER A 388 1.17 -14.13 11.66
CA SER A 388 0.54 -13.00 12.37
C SER A 388 -0.03 -13.47 13.70
N LEU A 389 -0.80 -14.56 13.68
CA LEU A 389 -1.55 -15.07 14.82
C LEU A 389 -0.69 -15.54 16.01
N VAL A 390 0.64 -15.57 15.90
CA VAL A 390 1.54 -16.06 16.94
C VAL A 390 2.87 -15.31 16.97
N ASN A 391 2.91 -14.09 16.44
CA ASN A 391 4.15 -13.32 16.36
C ASN A 391 4.45 -12.55 17.65
N GLY A 392 3.61 -12.69 18.69
CA GLY A 392 3.82 -12.10 20.01
C GLY A 392 3.64 -10.59 20.04
N ILE A 393 3.00 -10.01 19.02
CA ILE A 393 2.63 -8.61 18.96
C ILE A 393 1.15 -8.50 18.57
N TRP A 394 0.43 -7.58 19.19
CA TRP A 394 -0.92 -7.23 18.73
C TRP A 394 -1.12 -5.73 18.81
N SER A 395 -2.03 -5.25 17.98
CA SER A 395 -2.20 -3.84 17.79
C SER A 395 -3.04 -3.21 18.88
N ALA A 396 -2.63 -2.02 19.32
CA ALA A 396 -3.55 -1.04 19.91
C ALA A 396 -4.04 -0.01 18.86
N LYS A 397 -3.64 -0.19 17.59
CA LYS A 397 -3.99 0.68 16.46
C LYS A 397 -5.03 -0.01 15.59
N GLY A 398 -5.93 0.77 14.97
CA GLY A 398 -7.04 0.25 14.17
C GLY A 398 -6.62 -0.56 12.94
N LEU A 399 -7.54 -0.74 11.99
CA LEU A 399 -7.30 -1.54 10.77
C LEU A 399 -6.10 -1.09 9.92
N SER A 400 -5.53 0.10 10.14
CA SER A 400 -4.31 0.56 9.49
C SER A 400 -3.04 -0.17 9.95
N TYR A 401 -3.11 -0.94 11.04
CA TYR A 401 -1.99 -1.77 11.48
C TYR A 401 -1.77 -2.96 10.54
N PRO A 402 -0.53 -3.22 10.08
CA PRO A 402 -0.30 -4.15 8.98
C PRO A 402 -0.41 -5.63 9.34
N ASP A 403 -0.44 -6.02 10.61
CA ASP A 403 -0.39 -7.43 11.03
C ASP A 403 -1.76 -8.12 11.12
N TRP A 404 -2.86 -7.36 10.95
CA TRP A 404 -4.21 -7.91 10.89
C TRP A 404 -4.35 -8.93 9.74
N LEU A 405 -4.75 -10.15 10.09
CA LEU A 405 -5.08 -11.22 9.14
C LEU A 405 -6.59 -11.24 8.91
N GLY A 406 -7.04 -10.88 7.71
CA GLY A 406 -8.45 -10.68 7.38
C GLY A 406 -9.06 -11.75 6.49
N PHE A 407 -10.31 -12.14 6.77
CA PHE A 407 -11.08 -13.11 5.99
C PHE A 407 -12.45 -12.51 5.62
N LEU A 408 -12.75 -12.43 4.33
CA LEU A 408 -14.05 -11.93 3.83
C LEU A 408 -15.02 -13.10 3.65
N GLY A 409 -16.04 -13.17 4.50
CA GLY A 409 -17.08 -14.18 4.44
C GLY A 409 -16.61 -15.62 4.70
N GLY A 410 -15.36 -15.80 5.11
CA GLY A 410 -14.80 -17.05 5.58
C GLY A 410 -14.46 -16.99 7.07
N ASP A 411 -14.39 -18.16 7.70
CA ASP A 411 -14.01 -18.35 9.10
C ASP A 411 -12.47 -18.34 9.25
N ILE A 412 -11.97 -18.03 10.45
CA ILE A 412 -10.55 -18.27 10.78
C ILE A 412 -10.46 -19.68 11.35
N ASP A 413 -9.70 -20.55 10.69
CA ASP A 413 -9.49 -21.93 11.13
C ASP A 413 -7.99 -22.20 11.17
N ALA A 414 -7.41 -22.02 12.35
CA ALA A 414 -5.97 -22.02 12.58
C ALA A 414 -5.56 -23.16 13.51
N THR A 415 -4.63 -24.00 13.07
CA THR A 415 -4.03 -25.06 13.88
C THR A 415 -2.61 -24.67 14.27
N ILE A 416 -2.35 -24.60 15.58
CA ILE A 416 -1.06 -24.26 16.19
C ILE A 416 -0.42 -25.55 16.71
N ASP A 417 0.82 -25.84 16.28
CA ASP A 417 1.63 -26.92 16.84
C ASP A 417 2.53 -26.35 17.96
N LEU A 418 2.21 -26.65 19.22
CA LEU A 418 3.00 -26.22 20.38
C LEU A 418 4.38 -26.90 20.44
N GLY A 419 4.62 -27.92 19.62
CA GLY A 419 5.88 -28.67 19.49
C GLY A 419 6.03 -29.81 20.51
N ALA A 420 5.33 -29.73 21.64
CA ALA A 420 5.25 -30.77 22.66
C ALA A 420 3.87 -30.69 23.35
N GLN A 421 3.52 -31.73 24.12
CA GLN A 421 2.29 -31.71 24.90
C GLN A 421 2.39 -30.75 26.08
N GLU A 422 1.56 -29.72 26.07
CA GLU A 422 1.50 -28.67 27.09
C GLU A 422 0.18 -28.76 27.86
N ALA A 423 0.18 -28.35 29.13
CA ALA A 423 -1.07 -28.04 29.83
C ALA A 423 -1.65 -26.76 29.24
N ILE A 424 -2.97 -26.63 29.12
CA ILE A 424 -3.61 -25.46 28.53
C ILE A 424 -4.83 -25.08 29.37
N SER A 425 -4.88 -23.82 29.79
CA SER A 425 -5.98 -23.31 30.63
C SER A 425 -6.89 -22.35 29.86
N THR A 426 -6.32 -21.47 29.05
CA THR A 426 -7.07 -20.47 28.28
C THR A 426 -6.50 -20.30 26.89
N VAL A 427 -7.39 -20.09 25.93
CA VAL A 427 -7.04 -19.59 24.59
C VAL A 427 -7.75 -18.26 24.39
N ARG A 428 -7.02 -17.27 23.90
CA ARG A 428 -7.54 -15.93 23.65
C ARG A 428 -7.24 -15.51 22.22
N VAL A 429 -8.21 -14.93 21.54
CA VAL A 429 -8.04 -14.41 20.17
C VAL A 429 -8.26 -12.91 20.19
N HIS A 430 -7.28 -12.16 19.69
CA HIS A 430 -7.41 -10.71 19.56
C HIS A 430 -8.07 -10.36 18.23
N ASN A 431 -9.18 -9.64 18.29
CA ASN A 431 -10.00 -9.28 17.14
C ASN A 431 -10.33 -7.78 17.16
N ILE A 432 -10.51 -7.22 15.97
CA ILE A 432 -11.04 -5.87 15.77
C ILE A 432 -12.47 -5.93 15.25
N VAL A 433 -13.30 -4.99 15.69
CA VAL A 433 -14.70 -4.82 15.30
C VAL A 433 -14.93 -3.38 14.90
N GLN A 434 -15.35 -3.19 13.65
CA GLN A 434 -15.61 -1.89 13.04
C GLN A 434 -16.70 -2.08 11.97
N GLU A 435 -17.96 -2.12 12.41
CA GLU A 435 -19.11 -2.44 11.54
C GLU A 435 -19.24 -1.49 10.34
N GLY A 436 -18.87 -0.22 10.50
CA GLY A 436 -18.84 0.75 9.39
C GLY A 436 -17.88 0.38 8.25
N SER A 437 -16.89 -0.47 8.53
CA SER A 437 -15.95 -1.05 7.57
C SER A 437 -16.22 -2.53 7.32
N TRP A 438 -17.44 -2.99 7.65
CA TRP A 438 -17.92 -4.36 7.42
C TRP A 438 -17.18 -5.40 8.26
N VAL A 439 -16.47 -4.98 9.31
CA VAL A 439 -15.74 -5.85 10.22
C VAL A 439 -16.58 -6.15 11.44
N TYR A 440 -17.03 -7.39 11.55
CA TYR A 440 -17.97 -7.82 12.59
C TYR A 440 -17.29 -8.69 13.65
N ALA A 441 -17.87 -8.65 14.85
CA ALA A 441 -17.57 -9.56 15.93
C ALA A 441 -17.77 -11.02 15.47
N PRO A 442 -16.81 -11.93 15.74
CA PRO A 442 -17.05 -13.36 15.64
C PRO A 442 -18.35 -13.78 16.36
N GLU A 443 -19.11 -14.71 15.79
CA GLU A 443 -20.27 -15.30 16.49
C GLU A 443 -19.81 -16.05 17.74
N TYR A 444 -18.69 -16.76 17.62
CA TYR A 444 -18.03 -17.49 18.68
C TYR A 444 -16.62 -17.91 18.29
N VAL A 445 -15.84 -18.32 19.29
CA VAL A 445 -14.55 -18.99 19.16
C VAL A 445 -14.65 -20.37 19.78
N GLU A 446 -14.23 -21.38 19.03
CA GLU A 446 -14.10 -22.77 19.45
C GLU A 446 -12.63 -23.16 19.56
N VAL A 447 -12.32 -23.93 20.60
CA VAL A 447 -11.01 -24.54 20.77
C VAL A 447 -11.15 -26.04 20.68
N HIS A 448 -10.36 -26.62 19.80
CA HIS A 448 -10.19 -28.04 19.63
C HIS A 448 -8.75 -28.40 19.92
N VAL A 449 -8.52 -29.59 20.48
CA VAL A 449 -7.17 -30.05 20.82
C VAL A 449 -6.88 -31.43 20.26
N SER A 450 -5.60 -31.72 20.02
CA SER A 450 -5.12 -33.00 19.53
C SER A 450 -3.69 -33.27 20.03
N ASP A 451 -3.34 -34.53 20.22
CA ASP A 451 -1.97 -34.97 20.49
C ASP A 451 -1.23 -35.35 19.19
N ASP A 452 -1.94 -35.77 18.14
CA ASP A 452 -1.39 -36.29 16.88
C ASP A 452 -1.48 -35.29 15.70
N GLY A 453 -2.28 -34.24 15.83
CA GLY A 453 -2.49 -33.20 14.81
C GLY A 453 -3.48 -33.58 13.71
N GLY A 454 -4.12 -34.75 13.82
CA GLY A 454 -5.17 -35.22 12.90
C GLY A 454 -6.53 -35.34 13.60
N ASN A 455 -6.57 -36.00 14.75
CA ASN A 455 -7.79 -36.25 15.51
C ASN A 455 -8.03 -35.12 16.50
N PHE A 456 -8.87 -34.15 16.11
CA PHE A 456 -9.24 -33.03 16.94
C PHE A 456 -10.54 -33.29 17.71
N ARG A 457 -10.53 -32.99 19.01
CA ARG A 457 -11.74 -32.96 19.85
C ARG A 457 -12.01 -31.53 20.30
N GLN A 458 -13.27 -31.09 20.21
CA GLN A 458 -13.69 -29.83 20.80
C GLN A 458 -13.57 -29.91 22.32
N VAL A 459 -12.98 -28.88 22.94
CA VAL A 459 -12.82 -28.82 24.41
C VAL A 459 -13.59 -27.68 25.03
N ALA A 460 -13.79 -26.59 24.30
CA ALA A 460 -14.49 -25.42 24.80
C ALA A 460 -14.95 -24.53 23.64
N ARG A 461 -15.97 -23.73 23.92
CA ARG A 461 -16.50 -22.69 23.04
C ARG A 461 -16.88 -21.49 23.88
N SER A 462 -16.66 -20.29 23.35
CA SER A 462 -17.07 -19.05 23.99
C SER A 462 -17.41 -18.00 22.95
N SER A 463 -18.40 -17.16 23.24
CA SER A 463 -18.62 -15.88 22.58
C SER A 463 -18.28 -14.70 23.51
N ALA A 464 -17.84 -14.99 24.73
CA ALA A 464 -17.47 -13.98 25.71
C ALA A 464 -16.16 -13.29 25.30
N PHE A 465 -16.13 -11.98 25.48
CA PHE A 465 -14.96 -11.16 25.17
C PHE A 465 -14.64 -10.20 26.31
N THR A 466 -13.39 -9.76 26.36
CA THR A 466 -12.93 -8.64 27.18
C THR A 466 -12.53 -7.50 26.24
N PRO A 467 -13.04 -6.27 26.42
CA PRO A 467 -12.58 -5.11 25.67
C PRO A 467 -11.08 -4.86 25.88
N ASP A 468 -10.35 -4.54 24.81
CA ASP A 468 -8.97 -4.01 24.87
C ASP A 468 -8.99 -2.50 24.56
N THR A 469 -9.59 -2.14 23.43
CA THR A 469 -9.85 -0.74 23.05
C THR A 469 -11.31 -0.55 22.66
N LEU A 470 -11.69 0.64 22.19
CA LEU A 470 -13.05 0.91 21.69
C LEU A 470 -13.48 -0.07 20.59
N THR A 471 -12.54 -0.50 19.74
CA THR A 471 -12.83 -1.37 18.60
C THR A 471 -12.19 -2.76 18.72
N MET A 472 -11.27 -2.97 19.67
CA MET A 472 -10.55 -4.23 19.81
C MET A 472 -10.94 -4.99 21.07
N ARG A 473 -10.87 -6.30 21.00
CA ARG A 473 -11.30 -7.19 22.08
C ARG A 473 -10.58 -8.54 22.02
N PHE A 474 -10.46 -9.16 23.19
CA PHE A 474 -10.04 -10.55 23.33
C PHE A 474 -11.25 -11.45 23.49
N TYR A 475 -11.44 -12.41 22.59
CA TYR A 475 -12.38 -13.51 22.79
C TYR A 475 -11.70 -14.59 23.61
N ASN A 476 -12.25 -14.86 24.80
CA ASN A 476 -11.62 -15.74 25.78
C ASN A 476 -12.34 -17.08 25.84
N VAL A 477 -11.60 -18.16 25.65
CA VAL A 477 -12.09 -19.53 25.79
C VAL A 477 -11.36 -20.20 26.94
N THR A 478 -12.05 -20.41 28.06
CA THR A 478 -11.53 -21.16 29.21
C THR A 478 -11.73 -22.65 28.98
N LEU A 479 -10.66 -23.43 29.12
CA LEU A 479 -10.65 -24.87 28.90
C LEU A 479 -10.92 -25.63 30.21
N PRO A 480 -11.47 -26.86 30.14
CA PRO A 480 -11.62 -27.72 31.30
C PRO A 480 -10.27 -27.95 32.01
N ALA A 481 -10.31 -28.01 33.34
CA ALA A 481 -9.12 -28.28 34.15
C ALA A 481 -8.41 -29.58 33.71
N GLY A 482 -7.08 -29.54 33.67
CA GLY A 482 -6.27 -30.69 33.25
C GLY A 482 -6.20 -30.91 31.74
N THR A 483 -6.74 -30.01 30.91
CA THR A 483 -6.57 -30.10 29.46
C THR A 483 -5.09 -30.04 29.09
N ARG A 484 -4.62 -31.06 28.37
CA ARG A 484 -3.27 -31.15 27.81
C ARG A 484 -3.36 -31.52 26.34
N ALA A 485 -2.48 -30.94 25.53
CA ALA A 485 -2.38 -31.25 24.11
C ALA A 485 -1.10 -30.68 23.49
N ARG A 486 -0.71 -31.22 22.33
CA ARG A 486 0.34 -30.64 21.48
C ARG A 486 -0.22 -29.67 20.44
N PHE A 487 -1.35 -30.01 19.84
CA PHE A 487 -1.97 -29.22 18.79
C PHE A 487 -3.22 -28.54 19.31
N VAL A 488 -3.35 -27.25 19.00
CA VAL A 488 -4.50 -26.42 19.35
C VAL A 488 -5.08 -25.86 18.06
N ARG A 489 -6.30 -26.29 17.71
CA ARG A 489 -7.05 -25.73 16.58
C ARG A 489 -8.07 -24.72 17.12
N VAL A 490 -7.96 -23.50 16.64
CA VAL A 490 -8.81 -22.38 17.02
C VAL A 490 -9.69 -22.03 15.83
N PHE A 491 -10.99 -22.18 16.01
CA PHE A 491 -12.00 -21.91 15.00
C PHE A 491 -12.79 -20.66 15.40
N VAL A 492 -12.65 -19.59 14.62
CA VAL A 492 -13.33 -18.30 14.83
C VAL A 492 -14.42 -18.18 13.78
N LYS A 493 -15.67 -18.27 14.23
CA LYS A 493 -16.83 -18.21 13.35
C LYS A 493 -17.09 -16.78 12.90
N ASN A 494 -17.05 -16.54 11.59
CA ASN A 494 -17.42 -15.27 10.97
C ASN A 494 -18.91 -14.99 11.19
N TYR A 495 -19.25 -13.71 11.40
CA TYR A 495 -20.62 -13.23 11.58
C TYR A 495 -21.56 -13.56 10.40
N GLY A 496 -21.03 -13.77 9.20
CA GLY A 496 -21.81 -14.19 8.03
C GLY A 496 -22.35 -13.02 7.22
N LEU A 497 -23.67 -12.93 7.05
CA LEU A 497 -24.31 -11.88 6.25
C LEU A 497 -24.54 -10.63 7.09
N ILE A 498 -24.12 -9.48 6.57
CA ILE A 498 -24.33 -8.19 7.19
C ILE A 498 -25.83 -7.85 7.13
N PRO A 499 -26.46 -7.42 8.24
CA PRO A 499 -27.89 -7.14 8.26
C PRO A 499 -28.26 -6.02 7.29
N GLU A 500 -29.44 -6.12 6.69
CA GLU A 500 -30.00 -5.06 5.84
C GLU A 500 -30.06 -3.72 6.59
N GLY A 501 -29.80 -2.63 5.87
CA GLY A 501 -29.77 -1.26 6.44
C GLY A 501 -28.49 -0.90 7.21
N LYS A 502 -27.53 -1.83 7.38
CA LYS A 502 -26.18 -1.53 7.86
C LYS A 502 -25.25 -1.20 6.68
N PRO A 503 -24.12 -0.50 6.91
CA PRO A 503 -23.07 -0.37 5.91
C PRO A 503 -22.66 -1.77 5.39
N GLY A 504 -22.83 -2.02 4.10
CA GLY A 504 -22.55 -3.33 3.50
C GLY A 504 -23.67 -4.37 3.63
N GLY A 505 -24.89 -3.98 4.02
CA GLY A 505 -26.04 -4.87 4.15
C GLY A 505 -26.24 -5.80 2.95
N GLY A 506 -26.56 -7.06 3.22
CA GLY A 506 -26.73 -8.12 2.21
C GLY A 506 -25.42 -8.74 1.70
N THR A 507 -24.25 -8.22 2.10
CA THR A 507 -22.94 -8.79 1.76
C THR A 507 -22.34 -9.59 2.91
N ARG A 508 -21.25 -10.34 2.67
CA ARG A 508 -20.57 -11.09 3.73
C ARG A 508 -19.65 -10.18 4.55
N SER A 509 -19.60 -10.39 5.86
CA SER A 509 -18.74 -9.64 6.76
C SER A 509 -17.27 -10.09 6.74
N TRP A 510 -16.40 -9.18 7.12
CA TRP A 510 -15.03 -9.48 7.49
C TRP A 510 -14.94 -9.99 8.92
N VAL A 511 -14.00 -10.91 9.14
CA VAL A 511 -13.44 -11.23 10.46
C VAL A 511 -11.92 -11.05 10.40
N PHE A 512 -11.34 -10.51 11.48
CA PHE A 512 -9.93 -10.18 11.56
C PHE A 512 -9.34 -10.66 12.88
N ALA A 513 -8.14 -11.23 12.84
CA ALA A 513 -7.33 -11.49 14.02
C ALA A 513 -5.87 -11.14 13.77
N ASP A 514 -5.16 -10.67 14.79
CA ASP A 514 -3.73 -10.39 14.73
C ASP A 514 -2.91 -11.22 15.73
N GLU A 515 -3.51 -11.81 16.78
CA GLU A 515 -2.80 -12.69 17.72
C GLU A 515 -3.74 -13.74 18.36
N ILE A 516 -3.22 -14.96 18.59
CA ILE A 516 -3.81 -16.04 19.36
C ILE A 516 -2.87 -16.39 20.52
N LEU A 517 -3.35 -16.21 21.74
CA LEU A 517 -2.63 -16.51 22.96
C LEU A 517 -3.08 -17.86 23.52
N VAL A 518 -2.12 -18.71 23.89
CA VAL A 518 -2.36 -20.01 24.54
C VAL A 518 -1.61 -20.03 25.86
N ASP A 519 -2.33 -20.04 26.98
CA ASP A 519 -1.77 -19.92 28.33
C ASP A 519 -1.62 -21.25 29.08
#